data_AF-A0A7C3XFX2-F1
#
_entry.id   AF-A0A7C3XFX2-F1
#
_cell.length_a   1.000
_cell.length_b   1.000
_cell.length_c   1.000
_cell.angle_alpha   90.00
_cell.angle_beta   90.00
_cell.angle_gamma   90.00
#
_symmetry.space_group_name_H-M   'P 1'
#
loop_
_entity.id
_entity.type
_entity.pdbx_description
1 polymer ?
#
loop_
_entity_poly.entity_id
_entity_poly.type
_entity_poly.pdbx_seq_one_letter_code
_entity_poly.pdbx_strand_id
1 'polypeptide(L)'
;MRPQILPWILYASLITLCLIFAPLAAAAEEQPVAAEEQPAALPPSIFKFLSAAIAFAAAAIGAGWAVSKAGAAGLAGSAERPEIRTTAIIITALGEAIAIYGIVIAILILGQPT
;
A
#
# COMPACT_ATOMS: atom_id res chain seq x y z
N MET A 1 -8.29 30.11 29.43
CA MET A 1 -8.78 28.97 28.62
C MET A 1 -7.67 27.93 28.60
N ARG A 2 -7.88 26.75 29.21
CA ARG A 2 -6.79 25.87 29.67
C ARG A 2 -6.06 25.17 28.49
N PRO A 3 -4.74 25.37 28.32
CA PRO A 3 -3.91 24.76 27.27
C PRO A 3 -3.64 23.24 27.50
N GLN A 4 -4.52 22.54 28.22
CA GLN A 4 -4.29 21.15 28.66
C GLN A 4 -4.89 20.08 27.74
N ILE A 5 -5.67 20.46 26.71
CA ILE A 5 -6.27 19.51 25.75
C ILE A 5 -5.35 19.17 24.56
N LEU A 6 -4.40 20.04 24.24
CA LEU A 6 -3.45 19.85 23.13
C LEU A 6 -2.53 18.63 23.32
N PRO A 7 -1.91 18.39 24.51
CA PRO A 7 -1.11 17.19 24.71
C PRO A 7 -1.95 15.91 24.63
N TRP A 8 -3.21 15.93 25.09
CA TRP A 8 -4.10 14.77 25.05
C TRP A 8 -4.42 14.32 23.62
N ILE A 9 -4.63 15.27 22.70
CA ILE A 9 -4.88 14.98 21.28
C ILE A 9 -3.62 14.39 20.61
N LEU A 10 -2.43 14.91 20.95
CA LEU A 10 -1.17 14.37 20.45
C LEU A 10 -0.93 12.94 20.95
N TYR A 11 -1.18 12.65 22.24
CA TYR A 11 -1.08 11.30 22.78
C TYR A 11 -2.06 10.34 22.11
N ALA A 12 -3.33 10.74 21.93
CA ALA A 12 -4.32 9.92 21.25
C ALA A 12 -3.92 9.60 19.80
N SER A 13 -3.44 10.60 19.05
CA SER A 13 -2.99 10.40 17.68
C SER A 13 -1.76 9.49 17.58
N LEU A 14 -0.83 9.57 18.53
CA LEU A 14 0.38 8.75 18.56
C LEU A 14 0.05 7.28 18.94
N ILE A 15 -0.93 7.08 19.82
CA ILE A 15 -1.45 5.76 20.19
C ILE A 15 -2.20 5.13 19.02
N THR A 16 -3.05 5.88 18.30
CA THR A 16 -3.74 5.37 17.10
C THR A 16 -2.76 5.01 15.99
N LEU A 17 -1.72 5.85 15.77
CA LEU A 17 -0.64 5.53 14.83
C LEU A 17 0.08 4.24 15.24
N CYS A 18 0.40 4.08 16.52
CA CYS A 18 1.06 2.91 17.06
C CYS A 18 0.20 1.64 16.91
N LEU A 19 -1.12 1.70 17.16
CA LEU A 19 -2.00 0.53 17.02
C LEU A 19 -2.20 0.07 15.57
N ILE A 20 -2.08 0.99 14.60
CA ILE A 20 -2.16 0.65 13.17
C ILE A 20 -0.83 0.09 12.66
N PHE A 21 0.31 0.59 13.17
CA PHE A 21 1.66 0.16 12.75
C PHE A 21 2.24 -1.02 13.55
N ALA A 22 1.81 -1.24 14.79
CA ALA A 22 2.22 -2.36 15.63
C ALA A 22 1.99 -3.75 15.00
N PRO A 23 0.84 -4.05 14.34
CA PRO A 23 0.68 -5.34 13.66
C PRO A 23 1.59 -5.48 12.43
N LEU A 24 2.06 -4.37 11.84
CA LEU A 24 3.02 -4.39 10.73
C LEU A 24 4.47 -4.56 11.22
N ALA A 25 4.79 -4.00 12.39
CA ALA A 25 6.09 -4.18 13.05
C ALA A 25 6.22 -5.59 13.67
N ALA A 26 5.13 -6.16 14.19
CA ALA A 26 5.09 -7.55 14.66
C ALA A 26 5.23 -8.56 13.50
N ALA A 27 4.80 -8.20 12.29
CA ALA A 27 5.06 -8.99 11.07
C ALA A 27 6.50 -8.85 10.56
N ALA A 28 7.28 -7.91 11.10
CA ALA A 28 8.70 -7.70 10.78
C ALA A 28 9.66 -8.32 11.81
N GLU A 29 9.17 -8.70 13.01
CA GLU A 29 9.89 -9.69 13.81
C GLU A 29 9.68 -11.06 13.16
N GLU A 30 10.79 -11.75 12.84
CA GLU A 30 10.79 -13.16 12.49
C GLU A 30 10.18 -13.95 13.65
N GLN A 31 8.85 -14.10 13.64
CA GLN A 31 8.22 -15.15 14.42
C GLN A 31 8.83 -16.46 13.91
N PRO A 32 9.39 -17.31 14.79
CA PRO A 32 9.67 -18.67 14.39
C PRO A 32 8.33 -19.20 13.92
N VAL A 33 8.22 -19.50 12.62
CA VAL A 33 7.00 -20.07 12.04
C VAL A 33 6.80 -21.40 12.76
N ALA A 34 6.04 -21.34 13.85
CA ALA A 34 5.52 -22.49 14.53
C ALA A 34 4.75 -23.23 13.46
N ALA A 35 5.17 -24.46 13.18
CA ALA A 35 4.59 -25.34 12.19
C ALA A 35 3.06 -25.32 12.37
N GLU A 36 2.37 -24.57 11.49
CA GLU A 36 0.93 -24.68 11.38
C GLU A 36 0.64 -26.06 10.82
N GLU A 37 -0.11 -26.82 11.59
CA GLU A 37 -0.56 -28.16 11.26
C GLU A 37 -1.44 -28.06 10.00
N GLN A 38 -0.85 -28.43 8.87
CA GLN A 38 -1.43 -28.36 7.53
C GLN A 38 -2.74 -29.18 7.47
N PRO A 39 -3.93 -28.57 7.31
CA PRO A 39 -5.12 -29.34 6.97
C PRO A 39 -5.09 -29.61 5.47
N ALA A 40 -4.91 -30.88 5.09
CA ALA A 40 -5.18 -31.47 3.78
C ALA A 40 -4.68 -30.71 2.52
N ALA A 41 -3.38 -30.88 2.24
CA ALA A 41 -2.75 -31.03 0.92
C ALA A 41 -3.22 -30.15 -0.27
N LEU A 42 -2.87 -28.87 -0.23
CA LEU A 42 -2.55 -28.09 -1.43
C LEU A 42 -1.03 -27.92 -1.52
N PRO A 43 -0.39 -28.03 -2.71
CA PRO A 43 1.05 -27.85 -2.83
C PRO A 43 1.46 -26.47 -2.27
N PRO A 44 2.55 -26.39 -1.48
CA PRO A 44 2.99 -25.15 -0.82
C PRO A 44 3.22 -23.98 -1.79
N SER A 45 3.44 -24.28 -3.07
CA SER A 45 3.53 -23.30 -4.15
C SER A 45 2.25 -22.48 -4.36
N ILE A 46 1.06 -23.00 -4.04
CA ILE A 46 -0.21 -22.28 -4.24
C ILE A 46 -0.30 -21.04 -3.36
N PHE A 47 0.11 -21.15 -2.09
CA PHE A 47 0.12 -19.99 -1.19
C PHE A 47 1.08 -18.91 -1.68
N LYS A 48 2.21 -19.31 -2.25
CA LYS A 48 3.19 -18.40 -2.87
C LYS A 48 2.63 -17.67 -4.10
N PHE A 49 1.93 -18.36 -4.99
CA PHE A 49 1.30 -17.72 -6.14
C PHE A 49 0.12 -16.83 -5.73
N LEU A 50 -0.68 -17.28 -4.77
CA LEU A 50 -1.82 -16.55 -4.25
C LEU A 50 -1.40 -15.25 -3.55
N SER A 51 -0.37 -15.30 -2.70
CA SER A 51 0.15 -14.10 -2.02
C SER A 51 0.74 -13.09 -3.02
N ALA A 52 1.48 -13.54 -4.02
CA ALA A 52 1.99 -12.70 -5.09
C ALA A 52 0.86 -12.02 -5.90
N ALA A 53 -0.19 -12.78 -6.23
CA ALA A 53 -1.35 -12.25 -6.95
C ALA A 53 -2.12 -11.21 -6.12
N ILE A 54 -2.36 -11.48 -4.83
CA ILE A 54 -3.04 -10.55 -3.92
C ILE A 54 -2.24 -9.25 -3.74
N ALA A 55 -0.91 -9.35 -3.59
CA ALA A 55 -0.04 -8.19 -3.45
C ALA A 55 -0.14 -7.25 -4.66
N PHE A 56 -0.07 -7.79 -5.88
CA PHE A 56 -0.22 -6.99 -7.09
C PHE A 56 -1.64 -6.44 -7.28
N ALA A 57 -2.66 -7.26 -7.03
CA ALA A 57 -4.06 -6.85 -7.20
C ALA A 57 -4.44 -5.68 -6.27
N ALA A 58 -4.03 -5.74 -5.00
CA ALA A 58 -4.28 -4.65 -4.05
C ALA A 58 -3.58 -3.35 -4.48
N ALA A 59 -2.33 -3.43 -4.93
CA ALA A 59 -1.58 -2.28 -5.43
C ALA A 59 -2.22 -1.69 -6.70
N ALA A 60 -2.65 -2.53 -7.65
CA ALA A 60 -3.30 -2.09 -8.89
C ALA A 60 -4.63 -1.38 -8.63
N ILE A 61 -5.44 -1.87 -7.68
CA ILE A 61 -6.70 -1.22 -7.29
C ILE A 61 -6.41 0.15 -6.66
N GLY A 62 -5.42 0.25 -5.76
CA GLY A 62 -5.01 1.51 -5.15
C GLY A 62 -4.50 2.53 -6.17
N ALA A 63 -3.64 2.08 -7.09
CA ALA A 63 -3.11 2.90 -8.18
C ALA A 63 -4.23 3.40 -9.11
N GLY A 64 -5.15 2.52 -9.53
CA GLY A 64 -6.29 2.90 -10.38
C GLY A 64 -7.20 3.94 -9.71
N TRP A 65 -7.44 3.82 -8.40
CA TRP A 65 -8.21 4.82 -7.66
C TRP A 65 -7.50 6.17 -7.58
N ALA A 66 -6.19 6.19 -7.33
CA ALA A 66 -5.40 7.42 -7.32
C ALA A 66 -5.37 8.09 -8.71
N VAL A 67 -5.07 7.32 -9.75
CA VAL A 67 -4.94 7.78 -11.14
C VAL A 67 -6.27 8.30 -11.70
N SER A 68 -7.39 7.63 -11.41
CA SER A 68 -8.71 8.09 -11.89
C SER A 68 -9.06 9.50 -11.38
N LYS A 69 -8.78 9.78 -10.10
CA LYS A 69 -9.03 11.09 -9.49
C LYS A 69 -8.01 12.14 -9.94
N ALA A 70 -6.73 11.80 -9.90
CA ALA A 70 -5.66 12.71 -10.31
C ALA A 70 -5.77 13.07 -11.80
N GLY A 71 -6.04 12.09 -12.66
CA GLY A 71 -6.22 12.28 -14.10
C GLY A 71 -7.43 13.15 -14.43
N ALA A 72 -8.58 12.91 -13.79
CA ALA A 72 -9.78 13.72 -14.01
C ALA A 72 -9.55 15.19 -13.58
N ALA A 73 -8.97 15.42 -12.41
CA ALA A 73 -8.64 16.76 -11.92
C ALA A 73 -7.58 17.45 -12.81
N GLY A 74 -6.57 16.69 -13.24
CA GLY A 74 -5.50 17.18 -14.11
C GLY A 74 -6.01 17.62 -15.48
N LEU A 75 -6.88 16.84 -16.11
CA LEU A 75 -7.50 17.18 -17.39
C LEU A 75 -8.41 18.41 -17.27
N ALA A 76 -9.25 18.46 -16.22
CA ALA A 76 -10.13 19.60 -15.97
C ALA A 76 -9.33 20.89 -15.75
N GLY A 77 -8.31 20.86 -14.89
CA GLY A 77 -7.47 22.03 -14.63
C GLY A 77 -6.64 22.46 -15.85
N SER A 78 -6.17 21.50 -16.66
CA SER A 78 -5.43 21.79 -17.89
C SER A 78 -6.28 22.44 -18.98
N ALA A 79 -7.60 22.30 -18.91
CA ALA A 79 -8.52 22.93 -19.87
C ALA A 79 -8.61 24.45 -19.66
N GLU A 80 -8.54 24.91 -18.40
CA GLU A 80 -8.54 26.34 -18.05
C GLU A 80 -7.13 26.95 -18.03
N ARG A 81 -6.15 26.17 -17.56
CA ARG A 81 -4.77 26.62 -17.37
C ARG A 81 -3.79 25.65 -18.05
N PRO A 82 -3.42 25.89 -19.31
CA PRO A 82 -2.54 24.97 -20.04
C PRO A 82 -1.15 24.87 -19.41
N GLU A 83 -0.70 25.87 -18.65
CA GLU A 83 0.59 25.85 -17.95
C GLU A 83 0.73 24.68 -16.95
N ILE A 84 -0.38 24.18 -16.38
CA ILE A 84 -0.34 23.11 -15.37
C ILE A 84 -0.40 21.70 -15.97
N ARG A 85 -0.54 21.56 -17.30
CA ARG A 85 -0.67 20.27 -17.99
C ARG A 85 0.49 19.32 -17.68
N THR A 86 1.71 19.81 -17.72
CA THR A 86 2.90 18.98 -17.46
C THR A 86 2.91 18.49 -16.02
N THR A 87 2.61 19.37 -15.06
CA THR A 87 2.53 18.99 -13.64
C THR A 87 1.39 18.00 -13.39
N ALA A 88 0.24 18.18 -14.05
CA ALA A 88 -0.87 17.25 -13.95
C ALA A 88 -0.48 15.83 -14.39
N ILE A 89 0.24 15.69 -15.51
CA ILE A 89 0.76 14.39 -15.98
C ILE A 89 1.74 13.79 -14.97
N ILE A 90 2.64 14.60 -14.40
CA ILE A 90 3.61 14.14 -13.39
C ILE A 90 2.90 13.60 -12.14
N ILE A 91 1.87 14.30 -11.64
CA ILE A 91 1.10 13.86 -10.47
C ILE A 91 0.34 12.56 -10.76
N THR A 92 -0.24 12.42 -11.96
CA THR A 92 -0.89 11.17 -12.36
C THR A 92 0.12 10.01 -12.45
N ALA A 93 1.31 10.24 -13.02
CA ALA A 93 2.37 9.22 -13.12
C ALA A 93 2.91 8.80 -11.74
N LEU A 94 3.00 9.73 -10.78
CA LEU A 94 3.33 9.42 -9.38
C LEU A 94 2.33 8.45 -8.75
N GLY A 95 1.05 8.52 -9.13
CA GLY A 95 0.02 7.56 -8.72
C GLY A 95 0.24 6.15 -9.30
N GLU A 96 0.71 6.03 -10.54
CA GLU A 96 1.03 4.73 -11.15
C GLU A 96 2.23 4.03 -10.51
N ALA A 97 3.16 4.78 -9.90
CA ALA A 97 4.31 4.19 -9.21
C ALA A 97 3.91 3.17 -8.13
N ILE A 98 2.71 3.31 -7.54
CA ILE A 98 2.14 2.34 -6.59
C ILE A 98 2.00 0.95 -7.24
N ALA A 99 1.52 0.87 -8.48
CA ALA A 99 1.37 -0.40 -9.20
C ALA A 99 2.72 -1.01 -9.57
N ILE A 100 3.71 -0.17 -9.92
CA ILE A 100 5.08 -0.61 -10.20
C ILE A 100 5.70 -1.25 -8.95
N TYR A 101 5.52 -0.64 -7.78
CA TYR A 101 5.96 -1.26 -6.53
C TYR A 101 5.20 -2.57 -6.25
N GLY A 102 3.89 -2.62 -6.51
CA GLY A 102 3.10 -3.85 -6.39
C GLY A 102 3.65 -5.02 -7.21
N ILE A 103 4.01 -4.78 -8.48
CA ILE A 103 4.57 -5.85 -9.32
C ILE A 103 6.00 -6.21 -8.92
N VAL A 104 6.80 -5.26 -8.45
CA VAL A 104 8.14 -5.54 -7.89
C VAL A 104 8.01 -6.48 -6.68
N ILE A 105 7.11 -6.20 -5.74
CA ILE A 105 6.88 -7.07 -4.58
C ILE A 105 6.39 -8.47 -5.01
N ALA A 106 5.47 -8.55 -5.98
CA ALA A 106 5.01 -9.84 -6.50
C ALA A 106 6.17 -10.66 -7.10
N ILE A 107 7.06 -10.03 -7.86
CA ILE A 107 8.26 -10.69 -8.41
C ILE A 107 9.21 -11.14 -7.30
N LEU A 108 9.42 -10.32 -6.25
CA LEU A 108 10.26 -10.69 -5.11
C LEU A 108 9.72 -11.92 -4.36
N ILE A 109 8.40 -11.98 -4.16
CA ILE A 109 7.73 -13.16 -3.58
C ILE A 109 7.98 -14.39 -4.46
N LEU A 110 7.80 -14.26 -5.77
CA LEU A 110 8.02 -15.36 -6.72
C LEU A 110 9.48 -15.82 -6.79
N GLY A 111 10.43 -14.90 -6.59
CA GLY A 111 11.87 -15.16 -6.63
C GLY A 111 12.42 -15.90 -5.41
N GLN A 112 11.68 -16.02 -4.31
CA GLN A 112 12.14 -16.78 -3.14
C GLN A 112 12.18 -18.29 -3.43
N PRO A 113 13.25 -19.04 -3.12
CA PRO A 113 13.22 -20.49 -3.21
C PRO A 113 12.17 -21.06 -2.25
N THR A 114 11.33 -21.98 -2.75
CA THR A 114 10.31 -22.72 -1.97
C THR A 114 10.93 -23.84 -1.17
#